data_AF-A0A1A8NXA3-F1
#
_entry.id   AF-A0A1A8NXA3-F1
#
_cell.length_a   1.000
_cell.length_b   1.000
_cell.length_c   1.000
_cell.angle_alpha   90.00
_cell.angle_beta   90.00
_cell.angle_gamma   90.00
#
_symmetry.space_group_name_H-M   'P 1'
#
loop_
_entity.id
_entity.type
_entity.pdbx_description
1 polymer ?
#
loop_
_entity_poly.entity_id
_entity_poly.type
_entity_poly.pdbx_seq_one_letter_code
_entity_poly.pdbx_strand_id
1 'polypeptide(L)'
;GEYKLMLKDDMTAMIDREVLALPLQFAGMELVRYGGVMLQLKSDLGYVLTFTPQSNEFTITLLSSAASGHTFGLCGACGEEKV
;
A
#
# COMPACT_ATOMS: atom_id res chain seq x y z
N GLY A 1 9.60 -13.60 4.03
CA GLY A 1 8.45 -14.51 3.94
C GLY A 1 7.31 -13.79 3.25
N GLU A 2 6.24 -14.50 2.92
CA GLU A 2 4.99 -13.87 2.48
C GLU A 2 4.24 -13.39 3.72
N TYR A 3 3.80 -12.13 3.74
CA TYR A 3 3.05 -11.53 4.84
C TYR A 3 1.75 -10.96 4.30
N LYS A 4 0.64 -11.15 5.03
CA LYS A 4 -0.64 -10.55 4.66
C LYS A 4 -0.92 -9.33 5.52
N LEU A 5 -0.75 -8.14 4.94
CA LEU A 5 -1.17 -6.88 5.54
C LEU A 5 -2.63 -6.57 5.19
N MET A 6 -3.45 -6.23 6.19
CA MET A 6 -4.82 -5.76 6.01
C MET A 6 -4.97 -4.35 6.59
N LEU A 7 -5.50 -3.43 5.81
CA LEU A 7 -5.93 -2.09 6.24
C LEU A 7 -7.45 -2.08 6.36
N LYS A 8 -7.98 -1.56 7.47
CA LYS A 8 -9.40 -1.64 7.80
C LYS A 8 -10.04 -0.26 7.86
N ASP A 9 -11.36 -0.24 7.66
CA ASP A 9 -12.18 0.98 7.66
C ASP A 9 -12.21 1.69 9.02
N ASP A 10 -12.08 0.93 10.11
CA ASP A 10 -11.86 1.42 11.48
C ASP A 10 -10.47 2.03 11.73
N MET A 11 -9.67 2.28 10.68
CA MET A 11 -8.33 2.84 10.75
C MET A 11 -7.30 1.96 11.48
N THR A 12 -7.61 0.67 11.66
CA THR A 12 -6.64 -0.33 12.17
C THR A 12 -5.92 -1.03 11.02
N ALA A 13 -4.77 -1.61 11.34
CA ALA A 13 -4.00 -2.44 10.42
C ALA A 13 -3.60 -3.76 11.10
N MET A 14 -3.50 -4.83 10.31
CA MET A 14 -3.16 -6.16 10.82
C MET A 14 -2.14 -6.87 9.94
N ILE A 15 -1.19 -7.59 10.55
CA ILE A 15 -0.34 -8.59 9.88
C ILE A 15 -0.66 -9.96 10.45
N ASP A 16 -0.93 -10.93 9.58
CA ASP A 16 -1.11 -12.34 9.96
C ASP A 16 -2.05 -12.57 11.17
N ARG A 17 -3.10 -11.73 11.26
CA ARG A 17 -4.16 -11.66 12.30
C ARG A 17 -3.82 -10.89 13.58
N GLU A 18 -2.63 -10.32 13.70
CA GLU A 18 -2.26 -9.45 14.82
C GLU A 18 -2.50 -7.99 14.48
N VAL A 19 -3.15 -7.24 15.39
CA VAL A 19 -3.37 -5.79 15.25
C VAL A 19 -2.06 -5.05 15.50
N LEU A 20 -1.73 -4.13 14.60
CA LEU A 20 -0.49 -3.38 14.61
C LEU A 20 -0.62 -2.06 15.37
N ALA A 21 0.39 -1.73 16.16
CA ALA A 21 0.60 -0.37 16.65
C ALA A 21 1.33 0.46 15.58
N LEU A 22 0.85 1.67 15.29
CA LEU A 22 1.38 2.55 14.24
C LEU A 22 2.05 3.79 14.83
N PRO A 23 3.16 4.29 14.23
CA PRO A 23 3.77 3.81 12.98
C PRO A 23 4.56 2.51 13.16
N LEU A 24 4.61 1.68 12.10
CA LEU A 24 5.33 0.41 12.08
C LEU A 24 6.28 0.35 10.89
N GLN A 25 7.50 -0.13 11.11
CA GLN A 25 8.40 -0.57 10.04
C GLN A 25 8.62 -2.06 10.13
N PHE A 26 8.34 -2.79 9.05
CA PHE A 26 8.42 -4.25 9.02
C PHE A 26 8.66 -4.75 7.60
N ALA A 27 9.65 -5.64 7.41
CA ALA A 27 9.93 -6.33 6.15
C ALA A 27 9.97 -5.42 4.90
N GLY A 28 10.67 -4.28 4.99
CA GLY A 28 10.78 -3.32 3.86
C GLY A 28 9.56 -2.41 3.68
N MET A 29 8.56 -2.53 4.55
CA MET A 29 7.37 -1.70 4.57
C MET A 29 7.38 -0.73 5.74
N GLU A 30 6.94 0.49 5.49
CA GLU A 30 6.65 1.51 6.49
C GLU A 30 5.17 1.85 6.44
N LEU A 31 4.46 1.64 7.55
CA LEU A 31 3.04 1.88 7.68
C LEU A 31 2.79 3.00 8.70
N VAL A 32 2.12 4.06 8.24
CA VAL A 32 1.84 5.26 9.02
C VAL A 32 0.35 5.58 8.98
N ARG A 33 -0.18 6.02 10.13
CA ARG A 33 -1.54 6.55 10.25
C ARG A 33 -1.50 8.07 10.36
N TYR A 34 -2.17 8.75 9.44
CA TYR A 34 -2.36 10.19 9.48
C TYR A 34 -3.72 10.52 10.12
N GLY A 35 -3.68 10.83 11.41
CA GLY A 35 -4.87 11.14 12.20
C GLY A 35 -5.90 10.01 12.16
N GLY A 36 -7.17 10.35 11.93
CA GLY A 36 -8.25 9.38 11.72
C GLY A 36 -8.70 9.31 10.26
N VAL A 37 -7.85 9.73 9.31
CA VAL A 37 -8.28 9.98 7.92
C VAL A 37 -7.63 9.00 6.94
N MET A 38 -6.32 8.75 7.06
CA MET A 38 -5.57 8.00 6.05
C MET A 38 -4.55 7.03 6.65
N LEU A 39 -4.47 5.83 6.07
CA LEU A 39 -3.37 4.88 6.25
C LEU A 39 -2.45 4.95 5.03
N GLN A 40 -1.14 5.03 5.24
CA GLN A 40 -0.15 5.04 4.17
C GLN A 40 0.86 3.94 4.38
N LEU A 41 1.01 3.08 3.37
CA LEU A 41 2.06 2.09 3.26
C LEU A 41 3.09 2.55 2.24
N LYS A 42 4.36 2.62 2.64
CA LYS A 42 5.50 2.84 1.73
C LYS A 42 6.34 1.58 1.70
N SER A 43 6.62 1.06 0.50
CA SER A 43 7.49 -0.10 0.31
C SER A 43 8.83 0.30 -0.29
N ASP A 44 9.89 -0.37 0.15
CA ASP A 44 11.21 -0.34 -0.48
C ASP A 44 11.23 -0.88 -1.91
N LEU A 45 10.21 -1.66 -2.32
CA LEU A 45 9.96 -2.08 -3.71
C LEU A 45 9.51 -0.92 -4.62
N GLY A 46 9.39 0.29 -4.08
CA GLY A 46 9.15 1.49 -4.87
C GLY A 46 7.68 1.71 -5.22
N TYR A 47 6.77 1.35 -4.31
CA TYR A 47 5.37 1.76 -4.40
C TYR A 47 4.86 2.33 -3.08
N VAL A 48 3.82 3.15 -3.18
CA VAL A 48 3.09 3.71 -2.04
C VAL A 48 1.62 3.37 -2.22
N LEU A 49 0.99 2.90 -1.15
CA LEU A 49 -0.46 2.73 -1.10
C LEU A 49 -1.01 3.69 -0.05
N THR A 50 -2.06 4.44 -0.40
CA THR A 50 -2.86 5.22 0.53
C THR A 50 -4.27 4.67 0.57
N PHE A 51 -4.85 4.64 1.77
CA PHE A 51 -6.23 4.21 2.00
C PHE A 51 -6.94 5.20 2.91
N THR A 52 -8.05 5.74 2.41
CA THR A 52 -8.88 6.74 3.07
C THR A 52 -10.29 6.16 3.23
N PRO A 53 -10.54 5.40 4.32
CA PRO A 53 -11.77 4.62 4.44
C PRO A 53 -13.04 5.46 4.48
N GLN A 54 -12.96 6.67 5.03
CA GLN A 54 -14.11 7.59 5.13
C GLN A 54 -14.68 8.00 3.76
N SER A 55 -13.83 8.06 2.73
CA SER A 55 -14.24 8.34 1.36
C SER A 55 -14.32 7.09 0.48
N ASN A 56 -14.11 5.90 1.06
CA ASN A 56 -14.00 4.64 0.33
C ASN A 56 -12.99 4.73 -0.83
N GLU A 57 -11.85 5.37 -0.58
CA GLU A 57 -10.84 5.64 -1.60
C GLU A 57 -9.51 4.97 -1.24
N PHE A 58 -8.83 4.42 -2.25
CA PHE A 58 -7.44 4.03 -2.15
C PHE A 58 -6.68 4.46 -3.41
N THR A 59 -5.40 4.77 -3.25
CA THR A 59 -4.49 5.06 -4.37
C THR A 59 -3.27 4.16 -4.27
N ILE A 60 -2.78 3.70 -5.42
CA ILE A 60 -1.49 3.01 -5.55
C ILE A 60 -0.61 3.85 -6.47
N THR A 61 0.52 4.30 -5.95
CA THR A 61 1.51 5.09 -6.69
C THR A 61 2.76 4.26 -6.86
N LEU A 62 3.17 4.02 -8.11
CA LEU A 62 4.44 3.39 -8.44
C LEU A 62 5.50 4.50 -8.54
N LEU A 63 6.57 4.40 -7.75
CA LEU A 63 7.66 5.38 -7.66
C LEU A 63 8.88 4.98 -8.49
N SER A 64 9.01 3.71 -8.86
CA SER A 64 10.17 3.18 -9.59
C SER A 64 9.79 2.68 -10.97
N SER A 65 10.62 3.03 -11.98
CA SER A 65 10.53 2.48 -13.33
C SER A 65 10.83 0.99 -13.41
N ALA A 66 11.45 0.41 -12.37
CA ALA A 66 11.67 -1.04 -12.31
C ALA A 66 10.36 -1.83 -12.09
N ALA A 67 9.34 -1.21 -11.49
CA ALA A 67 8.01 -1.81 -11.32
C ALA A 67 7.09 -1.58 -12.53
N SER A 68 7.40 -0.60 -13.38
CA SER A 68 6.60 -0.19 -14.54
C SER A 68 6.83 -1.09 -15.76
N GLY A 69 6.79 -2.41 -15.59
CA GLY A 69 6.79 -3.35 -16.72
C GLY A 69 6.07 -4.67 -16.45
N HIS A 70 5.56 -4.85 -15.23
CA HIS A 70 5.08 -6.16 -14.75
C HIS A 70 3.76 -6.06 -13.99
N THR A 71 3.02 -4.95 -14.08
CA THR A 71 1.72 -4.86 -13.40
C THR A 71 0.63 -5.50 -14.25
N PHE A 72 -0.24 -6.27 -13.60
CA PHE A 72 -1.46 -6.81 -14.20
C PHE A 72 -2.58 -6.66 -13.17
N GLY A 73 -3.71 -6.07 -13.58
CA GLY A 73 -4.84 -5.85 -12.69
C GLY A 73 -5.82 -4.83 -13.22
N LEU A 74 -6.75 -4.39 -12.36
CA LEU A 74 -7.78 -3.42 -12.73
C LEU A 74 -7.22 -2.02 -13.07
N CYS A 75 -6.02 -1.70 -12.56
CA CYS A 75 -5.28 -0.49 -12.93
C CYS A 75 -4.54 -0.62 -14.28
N GLY A 76 -4.61 -1.78 -14.93
CA GLY A 76 -3.93 -2.06 -16.19
C GLY A 76 -2.44 -2.42 -16.05
N ALA A 77 -1.77 -2.47 -17.20
CA ALA A 77 -0.33 -2.62 -17.30
C ALA A 77 0.35 -1.24 -17.27
N CYS A 78 1.30 -1.07 -16.36
CA CYS A 78 2.18 0.09 -16.31
C CYS A 78 3.48 -0.33 -16.99
N GLY A 79 3.89 0.36 -18.05
CA GLY A 79 5.11 0.04 -18.80
C GLY A 79 4.96 -0.23 -20.28
N GLU A 80 3.74 -0.28 -20.81
CA GLU A 80 3.56 -0.41 -22.25
C GLU A 80 3.97 0.90 -22.94
N GLU A 81 5.10 0.87 -23.65
CA GLU A 81 5.36 1.83 -24.72
C GLU A 81 4.24 1.62 -25.74
N LYS A 82 3.40 2.65 -25.94
CA LYS A 82 2.48 2.67 -27.08
C LYS A 82 3.35 2.70 -28.34
N VAL A 83 3.53 1.54 -28.96
CA VAL A 83 3.99 1.43 -30.36
C VAL A 83 2.94 2.04 -31.27
#